data_AF-A0A9P4UKK2-F1
#
_entry.id   AF-A0A9P4UKK2-F1
#
_cell.length_a   1.000
_cell.length_b   1.000
_cell.length_c   1.000
_cell.angle_alpha   90.00
_cell.angle_beta   90.00
_cell.angle_gamma   90.00
#
_symmetry.space_group_name_H-M   'P 1'
#
loop_
_entity.id
_entity.type
_entity.pdbx_description
1 polymer ?
#
loop_
_entity_poly.entity_id
_entity_poly.type
_entity_poly.pdbx_seq_one_letter_code
_entity_poly.pdbx_strand_id
1 'polypeptide(L)'
;MAVVLVLAQMQMQMVLLQRVAAAAAAIPRARECHIETHQHQAIHADHPTSRSATMGSSASSAASTTASTNTIPSSTPTATSGTTGIAAFACNSSSISSTYTTSDDTVFMEECYTDYASGSPTWNSTSSEIANLGRATVYSFRACMQACDDYNNNVDPEDTQCMAVSYNANLTYAVQAYGGNCVFKNTRGAGSNGEDGVDYGLVASAYVDCIVDGEC
;
A
#
# COMPACT_ATOMS: atom_id res chain seq x y z
N MET A 1 34.09 -51.60 1.42
CA MET A 1 33.18 -50.56 1.94
C MET A 1 33.45 -49.16 1.36
N ALA A 2 34.70 -48.77 1.07
CA ALA A 2 34.99 -47.44 0.51
C ALA A 2 34.35 -47.15 -0.87
N VAL A 3 34.21 -48.16 -1.73
CA VAL A 3 33.65 -47.99 -3.09
C VAL A 3 32.17 -47.60 -3.08
N VAL A 4 31.39 -48.10 -2.12
CA VAL A 4 29.95 -47.81 -2.02
C VAL A 4 29.71 -46.36 -1.59
N LEU A 5 30.59 -45.81 -0.74
CA LEU A 5 30.48 -44.43 -0.25
C LEU A 5 30.76 -43.40 -1.35
N VAL A 6 31.74 -43.69 -2.23
CA VAL A 6 32.09 -42.82 -3.37
C VAL A 6 30.96 -42.82 -4.40
N LEU A 7 30.34 -43.98 -4.68
CA LEU A 7 29.19 -44.08 -5.58
C LEU A 7 27.97 -43.31 -5.07
N ALA A 8 27.71 -43.34 -3.76
CA ALA A 8 26.61 -42.58 -3.15
C ALA A 8 26.85 -41.05 -3.22
N GLN A 9 28.09 -40.59 -3.00
CA GLN A 9 28.44 -39.16 -3.13
C GLN A 9 28.29 -38.64 -4.57
N MET A 10 28.66 -39.44 -5.58
CA MET A 10 28.52 -39.02 -6.97
C MET A 10 27.06 -38.95 -7.44
N GLN A 11 26.18 -39.81 -6.93
CA GLN A 11 24.74 -39.73 -7.25
C GLN A 11 24.07 -38.49 -6.66
N MET A 12 24.48 -38.07 -5.46
CA MET A 12 23.92 -36.88 -4.81
C MET A 12 24.33 -35.58 -5.52
N GLN A 13 25.55 -35.51 -6.08
CA GLN A 13 25.98 -34.36 -6.89
C GLN A 13 25.29 -34.31 -8.26
N MET A 14 24.98 -35.46 -8.86
CA MET A 14 24.30 -35.51 -10.16
C MET A 14 22.84 -35.05 -10.09
N VAL A 15 22.13 -35.36 -8.99
CA VAL A 15 20.75 -34.87 -8.75
C VAL A 15 20.72 -33.35 -8.53
N LEU A 16 21.74 -32.77 -7.87
CA LEU A 16 21.82 -31.33 -7.67
C LEU A 16 22.00 -30.57 -8.99
N LEU A 17 22.84 -31.08 -9.91
CA LEU A 17 23.02 -30.44 -11.23
C LEU A 17 21.77 -30.52 -12.12
N GLN A 18 20.97 -31.58 -11.99
CA GLN A 18 19.76 -31.74 -12.79
C GLN A 18 18.62 -30.79 -12.39
N ARG A 19 18.64 -30.28 -11.15
CA ARG A 19 17.67 -29.27 -10.67
C ARG A 19 18.01 -27.84 -11.09
N VAL A 20 19.28 -27.52 -11.34
CA VAL A 20 19.71 -26.17 -11.76
C VAL A 20 19.44 -25.92 -13.25
N ALA A 21 19.40 -26.97 -14.08
CA ALA A 21 19.20 -26.83 -15.53
C ALA A 21 17.74 -26.60 -15.98
N ALA A 22 16.75 -26.76 -15.09
CA ALA A 22 15.33 -26.60 -15.44
C ALA A 22 14.83 -25.13 -15.38
N ALA A 23 15.65 -24.19 -14.89
CA ALA A 23 15.24 -22.80 -14.69
C ALA A 23 15.49 -21.85 -15.89
N ALA A 24 16.00 -22.34 -17.03
CA ALA A 24 16.50 -21.48 -18.10
C ALA A 24 15.66 -21.44 -19.40
N ALA A 25 14.46 -22.02 -19.44
CA ALA A 25 13.73 -22.14 -20.71
C ALA A 25 12.21 -21.90 -20.59
N ALA A 26 11.81 -20.65 -20.34
CA ALA A 26 10.49 -20.16 -20.74
C ALA A 26 10.49 -18.62 -20.81
N ILE A 27 10.78 -18.07 -21.99
CA ILE A 27 10.44 -16.67 -22.31
C ILE A 27 9.23 -16.72 -23.24
N PRO A 28 7.99 -16.52 -22.77
CA PRO A 28 6.88 -16.21 -23.64
C PRO A 28 6.84 -14.70 -23.90
N ARG A 29 6.58 -14.37 -25.15
CA ARG A 29 6.49 -13.02 -25.69
C ARG A 29 5.39 -12.21 -25.00
N ALA A 30 5.73 -10.98 -24.61
CA ALA A 30 4.78 -9.96 -24.22
C ALA A 30 3.68 -9.81 -25.28
N ARG A 31 2.43 -9.99 -24.86
CA ARG A 31 1.26 -9.54 -25.60
C ARG A 31 0.71 -8.32 -24.88
N GLU A 32 0.61 -7.21 -25.61
CA GLU A 32 0.02 -5.97 -25.16
C GLU A 32 -1.41 -6.21 -24.65
N CYS A 33 -1.65 -5.95 -23.37
CA CYS A 33 -3.01 -5.88 -22.83
C CYS A 33 -3.60 -4.50 -23.13
N HIS A 34 -4.65 -4.53 -23.95
CA HIS A 34 -5.48 -3.39 -24.30
C HIS A 34 -6.20 -2.87 -23.05
N ILE A 35 -5.96 -1.61 -22.68
CA ILE A 35 -6.62 -0.93 -21.56
C ILE A 35 -7.99 -0.43 -22.03
N GLU A 36 -9.08 -1.10 -21.65
CA GLU A 36 -10.42 -0.54 -21.78
C GLU A 36 -10.68 0.46 -20.66
N THR A 37 -10.84 1.74 -21.03
CA THR A 37 -11.10 2.84 -20.10
C THR A 37 -12.60 2.97 -19.86
N HIS A 38 -13.11 2.48 -18.71
CA HIS A 38 -14.47 2.77 -18.28
C HIS A 38 -14.54 4.10 -17.53
N GLN A 39 -15.07 5.14 -18.20
CA GLN A 39 -15.48 6.40 -17.56
C GLN A 39 -16.69 6.15 -16.64
N HIS A 40 -16.57 6.52 -15.36
CA HIS A 40 -17.71 6.66 -14.46
C HIS A 40 -18.36 8.04 -14.60
N GLN A 41 -19.66 8.01 -14.85
CA GLN A 41 -20.53 9.14 -15.16
C GLN A 41 -21.05 9.76 -13.85
N ALA A 42 -20.75 11.05 -13.63
CA ALA A 42 -21.25 11.80 -12.48
C ALA A 42 -22.74 12.14 -12.66
N ILE A 43 -23.58 11.72 -11.71
CA ILE A 43 -25.00 12.06 -11.67
C ILE A 43 -25.16 13.40 -10.94
N HIS A 44 -25.57 14.42 -11.70
CA HIS A 44 -26.05 15.71 -11.22
C HIS A 44 -27.34 15.53 -10.40
N ALA A 45 -27.38 16.10 -9.19
CA ALA A 45 -28.61 16.40 -8.48
C ALA A 45 -28.90 17.90 -8.61
N ASP A 46 -30.07 18.22 -9.16
CA ASP A 46 -30.57 19.56 -9.44
C ASP A 46 -31.66 19.95 -8.44
N HIS A 47 -31.84 21.27 -8.28
CA HIS A 47 -33.01 22.00 -7.78
C HIS A 47 -33.25 22.24 -6.26
N PRO A 48 -33.92 23.35 -5.81
CA PRO A 48 -34.48 24.49 -6.57
C PRO A 48 -33.95 25.90 -6.22
N THR A 49 -34.07 26.75 -7.24
CA THR A 49 -33.99 28.22 -7.21
C THR A 49 -35.28 28.84 -6.64
N SER A 50 -35.16 29.88 -5.82
CA SER A 50 -36.27 30.81 -5.54
C SER A 50 -35.81 32.25 -5.79
N ARG A 51 -36.50 32.92 -6.72
CA ARG A 51 -36.35 34.34 -7.09
C ARG A 51 -37.23 35.19 -6.18
N SER A 52 -36.75 36.34 -5.69
CA SER A 52 -37.46 37.62 -5.90
C SER A 52 -36.59 38.84 -5.59
N ALA A 53 -36.89 39.92 -6.30
CA ALA A 53 -36.06 41.09 -6.60
C ALA A 53 -36.15 42.23 -5.57
N THR A 54 -35.24 43.22 -5.65
CA THR A 54 -35.54 44.68 -5.53
C THR A 54 -34.38 45.54 -6.10
N MET A 55 -34.75 46.66 -6.73
CA MET A 55 -33.95 47.65 -7.48
C MET A 55 -33.12 48.62 -6.61
N GLY A 56 -32.13 49.32 -7.21
CA GLY A 56 -31.73 50.67 -6.77
C GLY A 56 -30.27 51.12 -6.95
N SER A 57 -30.01 51.85 -8.05
CA SER A 57 -29.14 53.04 -8.24
C SER A 57 -27.68 53.18 -7.73
N SER A 58 -26.82 53.54 -8.69
CA SER A 58 -25.76 54.58 -8.71
C SER A 58 -24.57 54.54 -7.73
N ALA A 59 -23.35 54.40 -8.27
CA ALA A 59 -22.24 55.38 -8.21
C ALA A 59 -20.85 54.70 -8.32
N SER A 60 -19.98 55.33 -9.11
CA SER A 60 -18.58 54.97 -9.36
C SER A 60 -17.72 54.91 -8.09
N SER A 61 -16.81 53.95 -8.00
CA SER A 61 -15.51 54.09 -7.32
C SER A 61 -14.56 52.97 -7.75
N ALA A 62 -13.40 53.37 -8.25
CA ALA A 62 -12.27 52.50 -8.54
C ALA A 62 -11.67 51.98 -7.23
N ALA A 63 -11.39 50.68 -7.16
CA ALA A 63 -10.47 50.10 -6.21
C ALA A 63 -9.81 48.89 -6.85
N SER A 64 -8.49 49.01 -7.07
CA SER A 64 -7.63 47.97 -7.60
C SER A 64 -7.53 46.83 -6.58
N THR A 65 -8.16 45.70 -6.88
CA THR A 65 -8.01 44.48 -6.09
C THR A 65 -6.70 43.81 -6.49
N THR A 66 -5.63 44.13 -5.78
CA THR A 66 -4.38 43.36 -5.87
C THR A 66 -4.68 41.93 -5.47
N ALA A 67 -4.46 41.00 -6.40
CA ALA A 67 -4.60 39.57 -6.19
C ALA A 67 -3.70 39.15 -5.01
N SER A 68 -4.32 38.82 -3.88
CA SER A 68 -3.65 38.07 -2.82
C SER A 68 -3.80 36.60 -3.17
N THR A 69 -2.81 36.09 -3.91
CA THR A 69 -2.62 34.66 -4.11
C THR A 69 -2.31 34.08 -2.74
N ASN A 70 -3.32 33.51 -2.07
CA ASN A 70 -3.11 32.67 -0.90
C ASN A 70 -2.36 31.42 -1.37
N THR A 71 -1.03 31.50 -1.40
CA THR A 71 -0.18 30.32 -1.52
C THR A 71 -0.29 29.58 -0.20
N ILE A 72 -1.18 28.58 -0.15
CA ILE A 72 -1.17 27.61 0.93
C ILE A 72 0.22 26.95 0.88
N PRO A 73 1.04 27.06 1.93
CA PRO A 73 2.31 26.36 1.94
C PRO A 73 2.01 24.86 1.92
N SER A 74 2.30 24.22 0.79
CA SER A 74 2.42 22.76 0.67
C SER A 74 3.68 22.35 1.41
N SER A 75 3.66 22.41 2.73
CA SER A 75 4.69 21.86 3.58
C SER A 75 4.32 20.42 3.88
N THR A 76 4.86 19.50 3.09
CA THR A 76 4.98 18.12 3.53
C THR A 76 5.72 18.13 4.87
N PRO A 77 5.19 17.51 5.93
CA PRO A 77 5.84 17.53 7.24
C PRO A 77 7.26 16.98 7.10
N THR A 78 8.24 17.68 7.67
CA THR A 78 9.63 17.24 7.62
C THR A 78 9.73 15.90 8.33
N ALA A 79 10.15 14.87 7.60
CA ALA A 79 10.29 13.53 8.13
C ALA A 79 11.28 13.53 9.30
N THR A 80 10.85 13.04 10.47
CA THR A 80 11.71 12.90 11.65
C THR A 80 12.19 11.46 11.78
N SER A 81 13.40 11.27 12.30
CA SER A 81 13.90 9.96 12.74
C SER A 81 13.61 9.74 14.24
N GLY A 82 13.53 8.48 14.67
CA GLY A 82 13.21 8.09 16.05
C GLY A 82 11.76 7.64 16.23
N THR A 83 11.23 7.76 17.45
CA THR A 83 9.90 7.26 17.83
C THR A 83 8.83 8.35 17.90
N THR A 84 9.15 9.57 17.47
CA THR A 84 8.28 10.74 17.58
C THR A 84 8.30 11.56 16.29
N GLY A 85 7.19 12.23 16.02
CA GLY A 85 6.96 13.08 14.85
C GLY A 85 6.27 12.35 13.72
N ILE A 86 6.55 12.75 12.48
CA ILE A 86 5.86 12.27 11.28
C ILE A 86 6.90 11.64 10.35
N ALA A 87 6.66 10.40 9.93
CA ALA A 87 7.44 9.73 8.90
C ALA A 87 6.96 10.14 7.50
N ALA A 88 7.74 9.82 6.46
CA ALA A 88 7.34 10.17 5.10
C ALA A 88 6.02 9.49 4.72
N PHE A 89 5.09 10.28 4.16
CA PHE A 89 3.78 9.83 3.71
C PHE A 89 3.57 10.27 2.27
N ALA A 90 3.44 9.30 1.36
CA ALA A 90 3.41 9.55 -0.09
C ALA A 90 2.00 9.79 -0.64
N CYS A 91 0.97 9.54 0.17
CA CYS A 91 -0.41 9.68 -0.25
C CYS A 91 -0.81 11.14 -0.43
N ASN A 92 -1.36 11.43 -1.61
CA ASN A 92 -1.93 12.72 -1.94
C ASN A 92 -3.31 12.50 -2.60
N SER A 93 -4.17 13.52 -2.55
CA SER A 93 -5.55 13.44 -3.06
C SER A 93 -5.67 13.11 -4.55
N SER A 94 -4.59 13.23 -5.32
CA SER A 94 -4.56 12.99 -6.76
C SER A 94 -4.07 11.59 -7.14
N SER A 95 -3.55 10.82 -6.19
CA SER A 95 -3.03 9.46 -6.40
C SER A 95 -3.43 8.60 -5.21
N ILE A 96 -4.69 8.16 -5.22
CA ILE A 96 -5.30 7.33 -4.16
C ILE A 96 -4.78 5.89 -4.23
N SER A 97 -4.29 5.46 -5.40
CA SER A 97 -3.66 4.17 -5.60
C SER A 97 -2.50 4.26 -6.60
N SER A 98 -1.44 3.52 -6.32
CA SER A 98 -0.23 3.37 -7.14
C SER A 98 0.38 1.99 -6.91
N THR A 99 1.32 1.60 -7.77
CA THR A 99 2.09 0.36 -7.58
C THR A 99 3.50 0.66 -7.05
N TYR A 100 4.02 -0.26 -6.26
CA TYR A 100 5.41 -0.28 -5.84
C TYR A 100 5.98 -1.69 -6.00
N THR A 101 7.16 -1.80 -6.58
CA THR A 101 7.90 -3.07 -6.67
C THR A 101 9.07 -3.02 -5.69
N THR A 102 9.17 -4.03 -4.84
CA THR A 102 10.28 -4.19 -3.88
C THR A 102 11.57 -4.59 -4.57
N SER A 103 12.66 -4.70 -3.83
CA SER A 103 13.94 -5.20 -4.38
C SER A 103 13.92 -6.66 -4.80
N ASP A 104 12.99 -7.47 -4.26
CA ASP A 104 12.85 -8.89 -4.57
C ASP A 104 11.73 -9.15 -5.61
N ASP A 105 11.38 -8.13 -6.39
CA ASP A 105 10.36 -8.16 -7.46
C ASP A 105 8.91 -8.40 -7.00
N THR A 106 8.62 -8.31 -5.70
CA THR A 106 7.25 -8.33 -5.17
C THR A 106 6.53 -7.02 -5.51
N VAL A 107 5.38 -7.12 -6.18
CA VAL A 107 4.56 -5.96 -6.55
C VAL A 107 3.49 -5.73 -5.51
N PHE A 108 3.38 -4.50 -5.03
CA PHE A 108 2.34 -4.06 -4.10
C PHE A 108 1.43 -3.02 -4.76
N MET A 109 0.12 -3.18 -4.56
CA MET A 109 -0.88 -2.14 -4.77
C MET A 109 -1.01 -1.27 -3.51
N GLU A 110 -0.70 0.01 -3.64
CA GLU A 110 -0.86 1.01 -2.59
C GLU A 110 -2.32 1.51 -2.54
N GLU A 111 -2.86 1.65 -1.33
CA GLU A 111 -4.19 2.21 -1.04
C GLU A 111 -4.07 3.29 0.04
N CYS A 112 -4.25 4.54 -0.38
CA CYS A 112 -4.17 5.69 0.50
C CYS A 112 -5.42 5.84 1.37
N TYR A 113 -5.23 6.27 2.62
CA TYR A 113 -6.31 6.52 3.59
C TYR A 113 -7.06 5.25 3.99
N THR A 114 -6.45 4.08 3.78
CA THR A 114 -7.01 2.77 4.11
C THR A 114 -6.23 2.12 5.24
N ASP A 115 -6.95 1.57 6.21
CA ASP A 115 -6.40 0.69 7.25
C ASP A 115 -6.99 -0.72 7.13
N TYR A 116 -6.20 -1.74 7.43
CA TYR A 116 -6.62 -3.14 7.50
C TYR A 116 -6.67 -3.59 8.96
N ALA A 117 -7.75 -3.26 9.65
CA ALA A 117 -7.91 -3.59 11.07
C ALA A 117 -7.88 -5.11 11.32
N SER A 118 -7.15 -5.54 12.35
CA SER A 118 -7.08 -6.96 12.74
C SER A 118 -8.46 -7.45 13.19
N GLY A 119 -8.79 -8.71 12.89
CA GLY A 119 -10.10 -9.31 13.18
C GLY A 119 -11.22 -8.85 12.24
N SER A 120 -10.93 -7.96 11.30
CA SER A 120 -11.90 -7.58 10.26
C SER A 120 -11.93 -8.60 9.12
N PRO A 121 -13.05 -8.71 8.38
CA PRO A 121 -13.14 -9.51 7.17
C PRO A 121 -12.05 -9.20 6.13
N THR A 122 -11.60 -10.23 5.42
CA THR A 122 -10.76 -10.06 4.22
C THR A 122 -11.57 -9.48 3.06
N TRP A 123 -10.88 -8.96 2.04
CA TRP A 123 -11.55 -8.37 0.88
C TRP A 123 -12.50 -9.33 0.13
N ASN A 124 -12.16 -10.61 0.10
CA ASN A 124 -12.86 -11.65 -0.66
C ASN A 124 -13.71 -12.59 0.21
N SER A 125 -13.72 -12.41 1.53
CA SER A 125 -14.41 -13.33 2.44
C SER A 125 -14.85 -12.65 3.73
N THR A 126 -16.08 -12.93 4.14
CA THR A 126 -16.61 -12.55 5.46
C THR A 126 -16.31 -13.54 6.56
N SER A 127 -15.80 -14.74 6.23
CA SER A 127 -15.48 -15.79 7.20
C SER A 127 -13.99 -15.90 7.52
N SER A 128 -13.15 -15.19 6.77
CA SER A 128 -11.71 -15.11 6.99
C SER A 128 -11.37 -13.75 7.57
N GLU A 129 -10.39 -13.70 8.47
CA GLU A 129 -10.03 -12.49 9.18
C GLU A 129 -8.60 -12.05 8.88
N ILE A 130 -8.40 -10.73 8.96
CA ILE A 130 -7.09 -10.09 8.91
C ILE A 130 -6.38 -10.33 10.24
N ALA A 131 -5.15 -10.82 10.18
CA ALA A 131 -4.27 -11.04 11.33
C ALA A 131 -3.01 -10.19 11.22
N ASN A 132 -2.52 -9.71 12.37
CA ASN A 132 -1.21 -9.07 12.48
C ASN A 132 -0.13 -10.15 12.61
N LEU A 133 0.82 -10.16 11.68
CA LEU A 133 1.96 -11.10 11.70
C LEU A 133 3.16 -10.54 12.45
N GLY A 134 3.34 -9.22 12.36
CA GLY A 134 4.52 -8.54 12.88
C GLY A 134 4.40 -7.03 12.75
N ARG A 135 5.47 -6.34 13.13
CA ARG A 135 5.53 -4.88 13.13
C ARG A 135 6.96 -4.38 13.01
N ALA A 136 7.11 -3.21 12.40
CA ALA A 136 8.38 -2.51 12.26
C ALA A 136 8.22 -1.00 12.50
N THR A 137 9.31 -0.33 12.85
CA THR A 137 9.40 1.13 12.82
C THR A 137 10.17 1.54 11.58
N VAL A 138 9.50 2.18 10.63
CA VAL A 138 10.04 2.58 9.32
C VAL A 138 9.67 4.03 9.01
N TYR A 139 10.47 4.67 8.16
CA TYR A 139 10.38 6.12 7.94
C TYR A 139 9.74 6.49 6.60
N SER A 140 9.23 5.51 5.86
CA SER A 140 8.43 5.72 4.65
C SER A 140 7.49 4.55 4.42
N PHE A 141 6.40 4.81 3.68
CA PHE A 141 5.44 3.77 3.33
C PHE A 141 6.06 2.65 2.47
N ARG A 142 6.95 3.00 1.54
CA ARG A 142 7.69 2.02 0.73
C ARG A 142 8.62 1.14 1.54
N ALA A 143 9.28 1.70 2.56
CA ALA A 143 10.07 0.89 3.49
C ALA A 143 9.21 -0.08 4.31
N CYS A 144 7.92 0.23 4.53
CA CYS A 144 6.98 -0.71 5.16
C CYS A 144 6.69 -1.92 4.26
N MET A 145 6.46 -1.69 2.96
CA MET A 145 6.29 -2.77 1.98
C MET A 145 7.56 -3.61 1.83
N GLN A 146 8.74 -2.98 1.77
CA GLN A 146 10.00 -3.72 1.77
C GLN A 146 10.18 -4.58 3.03
N ALA A 147 9.83 -4.05 4.21
CA ALA A 147 9.94 -4.82 5.46
C ALA A 147 8.98 -6.03 5.52
N CYS A 148 7.82 -5.95 4.84
CA CYS A 148 6.90 -7.07 4.68
C CYS A 148 7.48 -8.17 3.77
N ASP A 149 8.13 -7.76 2.70
CA ASP A 149 8.83 -8.66 1.78
C ASP A 149 10.03 -9.32 2.46
N ASP A 150 10.83 -8.53 3.19
CA ASP A 150 11.93 -9.02 4.01
C ASP A 150 11.43 -10.01 5.08
N TYR A 151 10.25 -9.79 5.66
CA TYR A 151 9.66 -10.74 6.62
C TYR A 151 9.45 -12.11 5.98
N ASN A 152 8.94 -12.17 4.75
CA ASN A 152 8.70 -13.42 4.01
C ASN A 152 10.00 -14.20 3.77
N ASN A 153 11.10 -13.50 3.54
CA ASN A 153 12.43 -14.10 3.40
C ASN A 153 12.99 -14.69 4.70
N ASN A 154 12.40 -14.38 5.86
CA ASN A 154 12.88 -14.78 7.18
C ASN A 154 11.96 -15.78 7.91
N VAL A 155 10.81 -16.13 7.34
CA VAL A 155 9.89 -17.14 7.88
C VAL A 155 9.94 -18.43 7.06
N ASP A 156 9.41 -19.53 7.60
CA ASP A 156 9.30 -20.76 6.82
C ASP A 156 8.31 -20.55 5.66
N PRO A 157 8.57 -21.09 4.45
CA PRO A 157 7.59 -21.04 3.37
C PRO A 157 6.22 -21.64 3.71
N GLU A 158 6.13 -22.54 4.69
CA GLU A 158 4.86 -23.09 5.19
C GLU A 158 4.15 -22.17 6.20
N ASP A 159 4.83 -21.15 6.72
CA ASP A 159 4.23 -20.16 7.62
C ASP A 159 3.40 -19.13 6.84
N THR A 160 2.52 -18.43 7.58
CA THR A 160 1.70 -17.36 7.00
C THR A 160 2.59 -16.20 6.54
N GLN A 161 2.56 -15.95 5.24
CA GLN A 161 3.30 -14.87 4.59
C GLN A 161 2.63 -13.51 4.82
N CYS A 162 3.44 -12.46 4.83
CA CYS A 162 3.01 -11.09 4.77
C CYS A 162 2.54 -10.75 3.35
N MET A 163 1.23 -10.60 3.19
CA MET A 163 0.55 -10.29 1.92
C MET A 163 0.02 -8.87 1.88
N ALA A 164 0.04 -8.16 3.01
CA ALA A 164 -0.37 -6.78 3.09
C ALA A 164 0.31 -6.06 4.27
N VAL A 165 0.24 -4.74 4.24
CA VAL A 165 0.73 -3.88 5.31
C VAL A 165 -0.27 -2.79 5.63
N SER A 166 -0.26 -2.32 6.87
CA SER A 166 -0.87 -1.04 7.27
C SER A 166 0.19 -0.14 7.88
N TYR A 167 0.27 1.09 7.40
CA TYR A 167 1.29 2.07 7.74
C TYR A 167 0.64 3.34 8.28
N ASN A 168 1.12 3.80 9.43
CA ASN A 168 0.72 5.06 10.04
C ASN A 168 1.94 5.99 10.09
N ALA A 169 1.88 7.13 9.40
CA ALA A 169 2.97 8.08 9.36
C ALA A 169 3.14 8.84 10.69
N ASN A 170 2.15 8.84 11.59
CA ASN A 170 2.27 9.43 12.92
C ASN A 170 3.06 8.51 13.85
N LEU A 171 4.39 8.65 13.85
CA LEU A 171 5.30 7.86 14.68
C LEU A 171 4.97 8.00 16.17
N THR A 172 4.66 9.23 16.61
CA THR A 172 4.34 9.51 18.02
C THR A 172 3.18 8.64 18.50
N TYR A 173 2.12 8.53 17.70
CA TYR A 173 0.96 7.72 18.02
C TYR A 173 1.26 6.23 17.83
N ALA A 174 1.69 5.84 16.63
CA ALA A 174 1.76 4.44 16.24
C ALA A 174 2.80 3.64 17.04
N VAL A 175 3.95 4.24 17.35
CA VAL A 175 4.97 3.58 18.17
C VAL A 175 4.47 3.36 19.60
N GLN A 176 3.75 4.33 20.18
CA GLN A 176 3.21 4.17 21.53
C GLN A 176 2.02 3.19 21.58
N ALA A 177 1.12 3.25 20.60
CA ALA A 177 -0.08 2.43 20.57
C ALA A 177 0.20 0.98 20.14
N TYR A 178 1.07 0.80 19.14
CA TYR A 178 1.23 -0.49 18.45
C TYR A 178 2.65 -1.06 18.53
N GLY A 179 3.62 -0.31 19.07
CA GLY A 179 5.03 -0.72 19.13
C GLY A 179 5.75 -0.64 17.78
N GLY A 180 5.14 0.01 16.79
CA GLY A 180 5.65 0.15 15.43
C GLY A 180 4.64 0.91 14.57
N ASN A 181 5.11 1.50 13.47
CA ASN A 181 4.26 2.29 12.58
C ASN A 181 4.00 1.61 11.23
N CYS A 182 4.57 0.42 11.04
CA CYS A 182 4.30 -0.51 9.96
C CYS A 182 3.84 -1.84 10.58
N VAL A 183 2.67 -2.33 10.18
CA VAL A 183 2.09 -3.58 10.67
C VAL A 183 1.95 -4.55 9.51
N PHE A 184 2.52 -5.74 9.65
CA PHE A 184 2.47 -6.82 8.65
C PHE A 184 1.17 -7.60 8.78
N LYS A 185 0.53 -7.90 7.65
CA LYS A 185 -0.79 -8.54 7.58
C LYS A 185 -0.74 -9.76 6.70
N ASN A 186 -1.53 -10.77 7.06
CA ASN A 186 -1.70 -12.00 6.27
C ASN A 186 -2.47 -11.79 4.96
N THR A 187 -3.23 -10.71 4.82
CA THR A 187 -4.11 -10.49 3.67
C THR A 187 -4.61 -9.04 3.60
N ARG A 188 -5.13 -8.68 2.42
CA ARG A 188 -5.88 -7.44 2.19
C ARG A 188 -7.23 -7.45 2.89
N GLY A 189 -7.61 -6.32 3.49
CA GLY A 189 -8.96 -6.08 4.01
C GLY A 189 -9.95 -5.57 2.96
N ALA A 190 -11.24 -5.60 3.29
CA ALA A 190 -12.31 -5.09 2.41
C ALA A 190 -12.29 -3.55 2.19
N GLY A 191 -11.47 -2.80 2.94
CA GLY A 191 -11.25 -1.36 2.79
C GLY A 191 -12.31 -0.47 3.49
N SER A 192 -11.82 0.49 4.30
CA SER A 192 -12.51 1.61 5.01
C SER A 192 -13.57 1.23 6.07
N ASN A 193 -13.66 1.79 7.30
CA ASN A 193 -13.05 2.92 8.01
C ASN A 193 -12.95 2.55 9.52
N GLY A 194 -11.77 2.65 10.13
CA GLY A 194 -11.64 3.21 11.50
C GLY A 194 -11.86 2.37 12.71
N GLU A 195 -10.77 2.14 13.42
CA GLU A 195 -10.84 2.35 14.86
C GLU A 195 -11.08 3.85 15.12
N ASP A 196 -12.06 4.18 15.97
CA ASP A 196 -12.26 5.55 16.47
C ASP A 196 -10.93 6.08 17.05
N GLY A 197 -10.43 7.21 16.53
CA GLY A 197 -9.21 7.86 17.03
C GLY A 197 -7.98 7.77 16.13
N VAL A 198 -8.06 7.13 14.97
CA VAL A 198 -6.97 7.12 13.99
C VAL A 198 -7.07 8.33 13.06
N ASP A 199 -6.02 9.14 12.97
CA ASP A 199 -5.91 10.20 11.96
C ASP A 199 -5.63 9.56 10.59
N TYR A 200 -6.70 9.22 9.87
CA TYR A 200 -6.60 8.60 8.55
C TYR A 200 -5.81 9.41 7.55
N GLY A 201 -5.69 10.73 7.75
CA GLY A 201 -4.87 11.60 6.91
C GLY A 201 -3.40 11.16 6.84
N LEU A 202 -2.97 10.27 7.73
CA LEU A 202 -1.62 9.72 7.83
C LEU A 202 -1.58 8.19 7.75
N VAL A 203 -2.66 7.53 7.33
CA VAL A 203 -2.71 6.07 7.20
C VAL A 203 -2.78 5.64 5.74
N ALA A 204 -2.04 4.60 5.40
CA ALA A 204 -2.11 3.94 4.11
C ALA A 204 -1.89 2.44 4.31
N SER A 205 -2.45 1.64 3.41
CA SER A 205 -2.23 0.20 3.39
C SER A 205 -1.84 -0.25 2.00
N ALA A 206 -1.11 -1.34 1.90
CA ALA A 206 -0.76 -1.93 0.62
C ALA A 206 -0.92 -3.44 0.68
N TYR A 207 -1.13 -4.07 -0.47
CA TYR A 207 -1.24 -5.52 -0.59
C TYR A 207 -0.50 -6.00 -1.81
N VAL A 208 -0.01 -7.24 -1.78
CA VAL A 208 0.67 -7.86 -2.91
C VAL A 208 -0.31 -7.99 -4.08
N ASP A 209 0.04 -7.42 -5.22
CA ASP A 209 -0.67 -7.62 -6.48
C ASP A 209 -0.22 -8.97 -7.04
N CYS A 210 -1.13 -9.93 -7.13
CA CYS A 210 -0.82 -11.23 -7.71
C CYS A 210 -0.80 -11.10 -9.24
N ILE A 211 0.31 -10.55 -9.74
CA ILE A 211 0.65 -10.58 -11.17
C ILE A 211 1.22 -11.98 -11.43
N VAL A 212 0.49 -12.76 -12.23
CA VAL A 212 0.78 -14.14 -12.71
C VAL A 212 0.01 -15.25 -11.98
N ASP A 213 -0.84 -15.95 -12.74
CA ASP A 213 -1.52 -17.23 -12.47
C ASP A 213 -2.52 -17.35 -11.31
N GLY A 214 -2.94 -16.25 -10.68
CA GLY A 214 -4.16 -16.24 -9.86
C GLY A 214 -4.07 -17.03 -8.55
N GLU A 215 -2.87 -17.35 -8.10
CA GLU A 215 -2.61 -17.83 -6.74
C GLU A 215 -1.91 -16.73 -5.94
N CYS A 216 -2.65 -16.18 -4.99
CA CYS A 216 -2.14 -15.79 -3.68
C CYS A 216 -2.66 -16.87 -2.70
#